data_AF-A0A7W1V1R6-F1
#
_entry.id   AF-A0A7W1V1R6-F1
#
_cell.length_a   1.000
_cell.length_b   1.000
_cell.length_c   1.000
_cell.angle_alpha   90.00
_cell.angle_beta   90.00
_cell.angle_gamma   90.00
#
_symmetry.space_group_name_H-M   'P 1'
#
loop_
_entity.id
_entity.type
_entity.pdbx_description
1 polymer ?
#
loop_
_entity_poly.entity_id
_entity_poly.type
_entity_poly.pdbx_seq_one_letter_code
_entity_poly.pdbx_strand_id
1 'polypeptide(L)'
;MKIISYNVNGIRAAINKGFIEWLQHANPDVICLQETKANKEQLDLTLFENAGYPYHYWFSAQKKGYSGVAILSKIKPNAIHYGTGIDYMDFEGRNIRVDFDDFSVMSLY
;
A
#
# COMPACT_ATOMS: atom_id res chain seq x y z
N MET A 1 2.04 -18.33 3.62
CA MET A 1 1.82 -16.88 3.49
C MET A 1 2.72 -16.32 2.41
N LYS A 2 2.18 -15.57 1.46
CA LYS A 2 2.90 -14.95 0.35
C LYS A 2 2.86 -13.43 0.50
N ILE A 3 4.02 -12.82 0.69
CA ILE A 3 4.16 -11.36 0.79
C ILE A 3 4.93 -10.88 -0.43
N ILE A 4 4.43 -9.86 -1.11
CA ILE A 4 5.14 -9.20 -2.21
C ILE A 4 5.46 -7.76 -1.80
N SER A 5 6.61 -7.26 -2.20
CA SER A 5 6.92 -5.82 -2.17
C SER A 5 7.15 -5.33 -3.59
N TYR A 6 6.54 -4.21 -3.95
CA TYR A 6 6.62 -3.65 -5.30
C TYR A 6 6.59 -2.12 -5.29
N ASN A 7 7.71 -1.51 -5.69
CA ASN A 7 7.74 -0.09 -6.04
C ASN A 7 7.07 0.10 -7.41
N VAL A 8 5.91 0.74 -7.42
CA VAL A 8 5.06 0.88 -8.62
C VAL A 8 5.34 2.16 -9.41
N ASN A 9 6.16 3.07 -8.88
CA ASN A 9 6.49 4.35 -9.50
C ASN A 9 5.26 5.10 -10.08
N GLY A 10 4.18 5.15 -9.30
CA GLY A 10 2.88 5.73 -9.67
C GLY A 10 1.78 4.68 -9.83
N ILE A 11 0.92 4.53 -8.82
CA ILE A 11 -0.13 3.50 -8.78
C ILE A 11 -1.14 3.63 -9.92
N ARG A 12 -1.51 4.85 -10.31
CA ARG A 12 -2.45 5.08 -11.42
C ARG A 12 -1.86 4.62 -12.77
N ALA A 13 -0.57 4.88 -13.00
CA ALA A 13 0.11 4.42 -14.20
C ALA A 13 0.27 2.89 -14.19
N ALA A 14 0.54 2.29 -13.04
CA ALA A 14 0.59 0.84 -12.88
C ALA A 14 -0.78 0.19 -13.16
N ILE A 15 -1.89 0.75 -12.64
CA ILE A 15 -3.26 0.28 -12.93
C ILE A 15 -3.53 0.30 -14.43
N ASN A 16 -3.22 1.41 -15.12
CA ASN A 16 -3.38 1.53 -16.56
C ASN A 16 -2.54 0.51 -17.36
N LYS A 17 -1.48 -0.04 -16.76
CA LYS A 17 -0.59 -1.04 -17.36
C LYS A 17 -0.92 -2.48 -16.92
N GLY A 18 -2.09 -2.71 -16.32
CA GLY A 18 -2.53 -4.06 -15.96
C GLY A 18 -2.13 -4.51 -14.55
N PHE A 19 -1.83 -3.58 -13.62
CA PHE A 19 -1.49 -3.93 -12.25
C PHE A 19 -2.57 -4.79 -11.55
N ILE A 20 -3.86 -4.49 -11.78
CA ILE A 20 -4.95 -5.23 -11.13
C ILE A 20 -5.00 -6.69 -11.60
N GLU A 21 -4.89 -6.93 -12.90
CA GLU A 21 -4.81 -8.28 -13.47
C GLU A 21 -3.57 -9.03 -12.95
N TRP A 22 -2.41 -8.35 -12.93
CA TRP A 22 -1.20 -8.92 -12.36
C TRP A 22 -1.37 -9.25 -10.87
N LEU A 23 -2.03 -8.39 -10.09
CA LEU A 23 -2.27 -8.60 -8.66
C LEU A 23 -3.17 -9.81 -8.40
N GLN A 24 -4.20 -10.00 -9.24
CA GLN A 24 -5.08 -11.18 -9.18
C GLN A 24 -4.33 -12.47 -9.54
N HIS A 25 -3.47 -12.45 -10.56
CA HIS A 25 -2.65 -13.61 -10.94
C HIS A 25 -1.54 -13.92 -9.91
N ALA A 26 -0.84 -12.89 -9.43
CA ALA A 26 0.22 -13.04 -8.42
C ALA A 26 -0.36 -13.49 -7.08
N ASN A 27 -1.58 -13.05 -6.76
CA ASN A 27 -2.40 -13.48 -5.63
C ASN A 27 -1.69 -13.49 -4.24
N PRO A 28 -0.85 -12.50 -3.85
CA PRO A 28 -0.27 -12.47 -2.51
C PRO A 28 -1.32 -12.39 -1.39
N ASP A 29 -0.95 -12.80 -0.17
CA ASP A 29 -1.75 -12.57 1.03
C ASP A 29 -1.67 -11.11 1.49
N VAL A 30 -0.47 -10.53 1.35
CA VAL A 30 -0.16 -9.13 1.64
C VAL A 30 0.76 -8.57 0.55
N ILE A 31 0.49 -7.37 0.05
CA ILE A 31 1.39 -6.66 -0.86
C ILE A 31 1.72 -5.26 -0.33
N CYS A 32 3.01 -4.97 -0.27
CA CYS A 32 3.56 -3.66 0.03
C CYS A 32 3.79 -2.90 -1.29
N LEU A 33 3.22 -1.69 -1.40
CA LEU A 33 3.41 -0.81 -2.54
C LEU A 33 4.20 0.42 -2.12
N GLN A 34 5.18 0.81 -2.95
CA GLN A 34 6.00 2.02 -2.75
C GLN A 34 5.92 2.95 -3.96
N GLU A 35 6.24 4.22 -3.73
CA GLU A 35 6.10 5.30 -4.71
C GLU A 35 4.70 5.31 -5.37
N THR A 36 3.64 5.25 -4.55
CA THR A 36 2.27 5.28 -5.08
C THR A 36 1.96 6.60 -5.80
N LYS A 37 2.59 7.72 -5.39
CA LYS A 37 2.47 9.06 -5.98
C LYS A 37 1.03 9.51 -6.18
N ALA A 38 0.15 9.09 -5.27
CA ALA A 38 -1.26 9.41 -5.29
C ALA A 38 -1.80 9.54 -3.86
N ASN A 39 -2.73 10.46 -3.68
CA ASN A 39 -3.55 10.51 -2.49
C ASN A 39 -4.69 9.50 -2.60
N LYS A 40 -5.12 8.93 -1.47
CA LYS A 40 -6.16 7.90 -1.42
C LYS A 40 -7.45 8.33 -2.11
N GLU A 41 -7.80 9.62 -2.01
CA GLU A 41 -9.03 10.20 -2.59
C GLU A 41 -8.98 10.29 -4.12
N GLN A 42 -7.80 10.08 -4.73
CA GLN A 42 -7.61 10.09 -6.17
C GLN A 42 -7.72 8.69 -6.81
N LEU A 43 -7.99 7.67 -5.99
CA LEU A 43 -8.05 6.27 -6.42
C LEU A 43 -9.47 5.76 -6.33
N ASP A 44 -9.87 4.96 -7.30
CA ASP A 44 -11.03 4.08 -7.16
C ASP A 44 -10.61 2.85 -6.33
N LEU A 45 -10.98 2.87 -5.05
CA LEU A 45 -10.59 1.82 -4.10
C LEU A 45 -11.33 0.50 -4.36
N THR A 46 -12.48 0.55 -5.01
CA THR A 46 -13.28 -0.65 -5.32
C THR A 46 -12.53 -1.62 -6.24
N LEU A 47 -11.56 -1.12 -7.03
CA LEU A 47 -10.69 -1.95 -7.85
C LEU A 47 -9.87 -2.95 -7.01
N PHE A 48 -9.37 -2.54 -5.84
CA PHE A 48 -8.58 -3.42 -4.98
C PHE A 48 -9.47 -4.38 -4.19
N GLU A 49 -10.65 -3.93 -3.76
CA GLU A 49 -11.66 -4.77 -3.11
C GLU A 49 -12.13 -5.88 -4.06
N ASN A 50 -12.49 -5.54 -5.29
CA ASN A 50 -12.89 -6.49 -6.34
C ASN A 50 -11.73 -7.42 -6.76
N ALA A 51 -10.48 -7.00 -6.59
CA ALA A 51 -9.30 -7.84 -6.76
C ALA A 51 -9.04 -8.81 -5.60
N GLY A 52 -9.88 -8.79 -4.55
CA GLY A 52 -9.79 -9.67 -3.40
C GLY A 52 -9.00 -9.11 -2.22
N TYR A 53 -8.73 -7.79 -2.19
CA TYR A 53 -7.98 -7.13 -1.12
C TYR A 53 -8.87 -6.12 -0.36
N PRO A 54 -9.79 -6.60 0.49
CA PRO A 54 -10.74 -5.74 1.22
C PRO A 54 -10.07 -4.87 2.30
N TYR A 55 -8.82 -5.18 2.69
CA TYR A 55 -8.08 -4.41 3.68
C TYR A 55 -6.92 -3.68 3.00
N HIS A 56 -7.06 -2.37 2.80
CA HIS A 56 -6.03 -1.56 2.17
C HIS A 56 -5.77 -0.24 2.90
N TYR A 57 -4.49 0.06 3.08
CA TYR A 57 -4.03 1.16 3.91
C TYR A 57 -3.00 1.98 3.14
N TRP A 58 -3.16 3.30 3.14
CA TRP A 58 -2.45 4.22 2.25
C TRP A 58 -1.86 5.36 3.07
N PHE A 59 -0.56 5.58 2.97
CA PHE A 59 0.10 6.73 3.54
C PHE A 59 0.71 7.57 2.44
N SER A 60 0.07 8.71 2.14
CA SER A 60 0.48 9.60 1.06
C SER A 60 1.35 10.73 1.61
N ALA A 61 2.33 11.17 0.81
CA ALA A 61 3.11 12.36 1.15
C ALA A 61 2.23 13.61 1.14
N GLN A 62 2.59 14.61 1.94
CA GLN A 62 1.93 15.93 1.89
C GLN A 62 2.10 16.61 0.53
N LYS A 63 3.28 16.42 -0.10
CA LYS A 63 3.55 16.88 -1.46
C LYS A 63 2.81 15.99 -2.47
N LYS A 64 1.84 16.58 -3.17
CA LYS A 64 1.07 15.88 -4.21
C LYS A 64 1.97 15.27 -5.28
N GLY A 65 1.71 14.01 -5.63
CA GLY A 65 2.47 13.29 -6.68
C GLY A 65 3.87 12.83 -6.25
N TYR A 66 4.21 12.92 -4.96
CA TYR A 66 5.50 12.51 -4.42
C TYR A 66 5.37 11.30 -3.50
N SER A 67 6.38 10.42 -3.49
CA SER A 67 6.52 9.28 -2.57
C SER A 67 5.21 8.48 -2.40
N GLY A 68 4.84 8.14 -1.17
CA GLY A 68 3.64 7.41 -0.79
C GLY A 68 3.86 5.90 -0.74
N VAL A 69 3.36 5.27 0.32
CA VAL A 69 3.35 3.81 0.51
C VAL A 69 1.94 3.31 0.76
N ALA A 70 1.72 2.03 0.48
CA ALA A 70 0.49 1.35 0.84
C ALA A 70 0.73 -0.12 1.19
N ILE A 71 -0.23 -0.72 1.88
CA ILE A 71 -0.35 -2.16 2.08
C ILE A 71 -1.75 -2.58 1.67
N LEU A 72 -1.84 -3.58 0.79
CA LEU A 72 -3.09 -4.29 0.49
C LEU A 72 -3.00 -5.69 1.13
N SER A 73 -4.07 -6.13 1.77
CA SER A 73 -4.12 -7.40 2.50
C SER A 73 -5.46 -8.10 2.30
N LYS A 74 -5.41 -9.42 2.20
CA LYS A 74 -6.59 -10.29 2.27
C LYS A 74 -7.06 -10.53 3.70
N ILE A 75 -6.12 -10.46 4.65
CA ILE A 75 -6.32 -10.76 6.07
C ILE A 75 -6.46 -9.43 6.82
N LYS A 76 -7.45 -9.34 7.71
CA LYS A 76 -7.62 -8.15 8.55
C LYS A 76 -6.47 -8.07 9.56
N PRO A 77 -5.67 -6.99 9.57
CA PRO A 77 -4.66 -6.79 10.60
C PRO A 77 -5.29 -6.40 11.94
N ASN A 78 -4.57 -6.70 13.02
CA ASN A 78 -4.92 -6.35 14.40
C ASN A 78 -4.71 -4.86 14.68
N ALA A 79 -3.66 -4.28 14.10
CA ALA A 79 -3.34 -2.85 14.22
C ALA A 79 -2.68 -2.31 12.95
N ILE A 80 -2.82 -1.01 12.74
CA ILE A 80 -2.21 -0.27 11.62
C ILE A 80 -1.52 0.95 12.19
N HIS A 81 -0.25 1.14 11.82
CA HIS A 81 0.59 2.25 12.27
C HIS A 81 1.07 3.03 11.07
N TYR A 82 0.77 4.32 11.04
CA TYR A 82 1.19 5.25 9.99
C TYR A 82 2.38 6.06 10.47
N GLY A 83 3.42 6.12 9.66
CA GLY A 83 4.62 6.85 10.01
C GLY A 83 5.45 6.20 11.10
N THR A 84 6.41 6.97 11.57
CA THR A 84 7.45 6.59 12.53
C THR A 84 7.38 7.42 13.82
N GLY A 85 6.53 8.45 13.84
CA GLY A 85 6.50 9.46 14.91
C GLY A 85 7.59 10.52 14.78
N ILE A 86 8.26 10.60 13.62
CA ILE A 86 9.33 11.56 13.33
C ILE A 86 8.83 12.48 12.24
N ASP A 87 8.51 13.73 12.60
CA ASP A 87 7.83 14.69 11.72
C ASP A 87 8.47 14.86 10.34
N TYR A 88 9.82 14.97 10.29
CA TYR A 88 10.54 15.15 9.03
C TYR A 88 10.57 13.87 8.16
N MET A 89 10.21 12.71 8.70
CA MET A 89 10.08 11.47 7.92
C MET A 89 8.63 11.26 7.50
N ASP A 90 7.70 11.59 8.38
CA ASP A 90 6.28 11.31 8.22
C ASP A 90 5.60 12.23 7.20
N PHE A 91 6.13 13.44 6.95
CA PHE A 91 5.60 14.31 5.88
C PHE A 91 5.73 13.70 4.48
N GLU A 92 6.66 12.76 4.29
CA GLU A 92 6.91 12.10 3.00
C GLU A 92 6.10 10.82 2.79
N GLY A 93 5.29 10.39 3.77
CA GLY A 93 4.40 9.24 3.60
C GLY A 93 5.14 7.93 3.27
N ARG A 94 6.24 7.65 3.97
CA ARG A 94 7.21 6.58 3.60
C ARG A 94 7.06 5.27 4.35
N ASN A 95 6.31 5.25 5.45
CA ASN A 95 6.25 4.10 6.32
C ASN A 95 4.82 3.77 6.72
N ILE A 96 4.43 2.53 6.50
CA ILE A 96 3.22 1.97 7.11
C ILE A 96 3.51 0.55 7.59
N ARG A 97 3.01 0.22 8.78
CA ARG A 97 3.09 -1.12 9.36
C ARG A 97 1.70 -1.65 9.66
N VAL A 98 1.48 -2.92 9.37
CA VAL A 98 0.32 -3.68 9.83
C VAL A 98 0.78 -4.82 10.73
N ASP A 99 0.07 -5.02 11.83
CA ASP A 99 0.36 -6.06 12.82
C ASP A 99 -0.65 -7.19 12.69
N PHE A 100 -0.16 -8.43 12.68
CA PHE A 100 -0.94 -9.67 12.81
C PHE A 100 -0.61 -10.34 14.15
N ASP A 101 -1.11 -11.55 14.39
CA ASP A 101 -0.92 -12.24 15.68
C ASP A 101 0.56 -12.55 15.96
N ASP A 102 1.27 -13.13 14.99
CA ASP A 102 2.64 -13.63 15.18
C ASP A 102 3.72 -12.75 14.54
N PHE A 103 3.36 -11.75 13.73
CA PHE A 103 4.32 -10.95 12.96
C PHE A 103 3.72 -9.61 12.51
N SER A 104 4.60 -8.69 12.11
CA SER A 104 4.25 -7.43 11.47
C SER A 104 4.78 -7.37 10.04
N VAL A 105 4.08 -6.65 9.16
CA VAL A 105 4.55 -6.32 7.81
C VAL A 105 4.66 -4.81 7.68
N MET A 106 5.81 -4.34 7.21
CA MET A 106 6.08 -2.92 7.01
C MET A 106 6.41 -2.65 5.54
N SER A 107 5.71 -1.69 4.94
CA SER A 107 6.08 -1.11 3.65
C SER A 107 6.90 0.15 3.92
N LEU A 108 8.11 0.18 3.36
CA LEU A 108 9.08 1.27 3.52
C LEU A 108 9.65 1.68 2.16
N TYR A 109 9.72 2.99 1.92
CA TYR A 109 10.41 3.60 0.78
C TYR A 109 11.50 4.58 1.22
#